data_AF-A0A6I3T2V5-F1
#
_entry.id   AF-A0A6I3T2V5-F1
#
_cell.length_a   1.000
_cell.length_b   1.000
_cell.length_c   1.000
_cell.angle_alpha   90.00
_cell.angle_beta   90.00
_cell.angle_gamma   90.00
#
_symmetry.space_group_name_H-M   'P 1'
#
loop_
_entity.id
_entity.type
_entity.pdbx_description
1 polymer ?
#
loop_
_entity_poly.entity_id
_entity_poly.type
_entity_poly.pdbx_seq_one_letter_code
_entity_poly.pdbx_strand_id
1 'polypeptide(L)'
;MTAIQITFQDNYRKYGDYVGVNFLGADKTKLETVQYATDSAGWFWRYGKGVDLNTYADRNDLLQISARINGAFNGFNDRVAIFKRAHKTLNAPACQTAANRSAVFLPFEQSAIYQDAGSTFGWALWHDPTSTREGVTKNAAVAKAAYQRFLVVHAAHPSPKRFGLTPAQLVARATEKSQ
;
A
#
# COMPACT_ATOMS: atom_id res chain seq x y z
N MET A 1 -5.32 -19.08 -10.19
CA MET A 1 -4.71 -18.03 -9.32
C MET A 1 -4.71 -16.69 -10.06
N THR A 2 -5.24 -15.62 -9.46
CA THR A 2 -5.29 -14.27 -10.07
C THR A 2 -4.04 -13.45 -9.72
N ALA A 3 -3.64 -12.50 -10.59
CA ALA A 3 -2.37 -11.79 -10.44
C ALA A 3 -2.33 -10.81 -9.25
N ILE A 4 -3.46 -10.18 -8.89
CA ILE A 4 -3.56 -9.25 -7.74
C ILE A 4 -4.40 -9.79 -6.58
N GLN A 5 -4.97 -11.00 -6.71
CA GLN A 5 -5.84 -11.60 -5.69
C GLN A 5 -6.99 -10.66 -5.28
N ILE A 6 -7.80 -10.21 -6.24
CA ILE A 6 -8.98 -9.38 -5.90
C ILE A 6 -9.88 -10.15 -4.93
N THR A 7 -10.29 -9.49 -3.86
CA THR A 7 -11.10 -10.05 -2.77
C THR A 7 -12.32 -9.18 -2.50
N PHE A 8 -13.28 -9.69 -1.73
CA PHE A 8 -14.59 -9.08 -1.43
C PHE A 8 -15.57 -9.03 -2.60
N GLN A 9 -16.84 -9.35 -2.31
CA GLN A 9 -17.91 -9.45 -3.30
C GLN A 9 -18.08 -8.17 -4.14
N ASP A 10 -17.90 -6.99 -3.52
CA ASP A 10 -18.05 -5.73 -4.23
C ASP A 10 -17.00 -5.51 -5.32
N ASN A 11 -15.77 -5.99 -5.12
CA ASN A 11 -14.74 -5.89 -6.16
C ASN A 11 -15.04 -6.83 -7.34
N TYR A 12 -15.57 -8.03 -7.06
CA TYR A 12 -16.01 -8.96 -8.09
C TYR A 12 -17.16 -8.37 -8.91
N ARG A 13 -18.13 -7.72 -8.25
CA ARG A 13 -19.24 -7.04 -8.91
C ARG A 13 -18.75 -5.92 -9.82
N LYS A 14 -17.96 -4.97 -9.28
CA LYS A 14 -17.47 -3.81 -10.05
C LYS A 14 -16.61 -4.20 -11.25
N TYR A 15 -15.75 -5.20 -11.11
CA TYR A 15 -14.99 -5.71 -12.25
C TYR A 15 -15.89 -6.41 -13.27
N GLY A 16 -16.85 -7.21 -12.80
CA GLY A 16 -17.84 -7.86 -13.66
C GLY A 16 -18.65 -6.86 -14.48
N ASP A 17 -19.09 -5.77 -13.85
CA ASP A 17 -19.80 -4.67 -14.52
C ASP A 17 -18.91 -3.99 -15.57
N TYR A 18 -17.59 -3.87 -15.32
CA TYR A 18 -16.63 -3.27 -16.25
C TYR A 18 -16.41 -4.10 -17.52
N VAL A 19 -16.36 -5.44 -17.40
CA VAL A 19 -16.15 -6.33 -18.56
C VAL A 19 -17.43 -6.97 -19.11
N GLY A 20 -18.58 -6.72 -18.49
CA GLY A 20 -19.87 -7.33 -18.87
C GLY A 20 -19.98 -8.82 -18.56
N VAL A 21 -19.32 -9.31 -17.51
CA VAL A 21 -19.28 -10.75 -17.13
C VAL A 21 -19.62 -10.94 -15.66
N ASN A 22 -20.49 -11.91 -15.35
CA ASN A 22 -20.78 -12.28 -13.97
C ASN A 22 -19.62 -13.09 -13.35
N PHE A 23 -19.14 -12.63 -12.19
CA PHE A 23 -18.16 -13.32 -11.36
C PHE A 23 -18.69 -13.62 -9.94
N LEU A 24 -19.99 -13.56 -9.70
CA LEU A 24 -20.59 -13.85 -8.39
C LEU A 24 -21.03 -15.32 -8.27
N GLY A 25 -21.18 -15.79 -7.02
CA GLY A 25 -21.63 -17.16 -6.75
C GLY A 25 -20.71 -18.23 -7.37
N ALA A 26 -21.29 -19.16 -8.12
CA ALA A 26 -20.59 -20.24 -8.80
C ALA A 26 -19.63 -19.75 -9.91
N ASP A 27 -19.85 -18.54 -10.44
CA ASP A 27 -19.05 -17.99 -11.54
C ASP A 27 -17.71 -17.38 -11.08
N LYS A 28 -17.44 -17.33 -9.77
CA LYS A 28 -16.21 -16.75 -9.21
C LYS A 28 -14.94 -17.36 -9.79
N THR A 29 -14.96 -18.64 -10.14
CA THR A 29 -13.79 -19.35 -10.69
C THR A 29 -13.38 -18.86 -12.07
N LYS A 30 -14.26 -18.18 -12.82
CA LYS A 30 -13.92 -17.58 -14.12
C LYS A 30 -12.78 -16.56 -13.99
N LEU A 31 -12.72 -15.84 -12.86
CA LEU A 31 -11.64 -14.88 -12.58
C LEU A 31 -10.25 -15.53 -12.56
N GLU A 32 -10.16 -16.83 -12.32
CA GLU A 32 -8.91 -17.56 -12.28
C GLU A 32 -8.38 -17.99 -13.65
N THR A 33 -9.18 -17.82 -14.71
CA THR A 33 -8.73 -18.05 -16.08
C THR A 33 -7.69 -17.00 -16.48
N VAL A 34 -6.75 -17.37 -17.35
CA VAL A 34 -5.62 -16.50 -17.75
C VAL A 34 -6.07 -15.11 -18.22
N GLN A 35 -7.16 -15.06 -18.99
CA GLN A 35 -7.73 -13.81 -19.49
C GLN A 35 -8.13 -12.87 -18.33
N TYR A 36 -9.01 -13.33 -17.44
CA TYR A 36 -9.55 -12.48 -16.39
C TYR A 36 -8.58 -12.28 -15.22
N ALA A 37 -7.63 -13.20 -15.01
CA ALA A 37 -6.62 -13.09 -13.95
C ALA A 37 -5.71 -11.87 -14.14
N THR A 38 -5.30 -11.59 -15.38
CA THR A 38 -4.44 -10.44 -15.71
C THR A 38 -5.25 -9.17 -15.93
N ASP A 39 -6.38 -9.26 -16.64
CA ASP A 39 -7.23 -8.09 -16.93
C ASP A 39 -7.79 -7.46 -15.65
N SER A 40 -8.28 -8.29 -14.72
CA SER A 40 -8.75 -7.82 -13.40
C SER A 40 -7.65 -7.14 -12.58
N ALA A 41 -6.39 -7.53 -12.75
CA ALA A 41 -5.27 -6.86 -12.07
C ALA A 41 -5.02 -5.46 -12.64
N GLY A 42 -5.06 -5.31 -13.98
CA GLY A 42 -4.98 -4.01 -14.65
C GLY A 42 -6.16 -3.10 -14.28
N TRP A 43 -7.38 -3.63 -14.28
CA TRP A 43 -8.56 -2.91 -13.83
C TRP A 43 -8.44 -2.48 -12.36
N PHE A 44 -8.01 -3.37 -11.47
CA PHE A 44 -7.87 -3.04 -10.05
C PHE A 44 -6.84 -1.94 -9.83
N TRP A 45 -5.72 -2.00 -10.55
CA TRP A 45 -4.66 -1.01 -10.51
C TRP A 45 -5.13 0.39 -10.91
N ARG A 46 -5.96 0.48 -11.96
CA ARG A 46 -6.39 1.77 -12.52
C ARG A 46 -7.69 2.31 -11.90
N TYR A 47 -8.60 1.42 -11.51
CA TYR A 47 -9.98 1.79 -11.14
C TYR A 47 -10.43 1.18 -9.81
N GLY A 48 -9.99 -0.05 -9.49
CA GLY A 48 -10.55 -0.83 -8.38
C GLY A 48 -10.39 -0.22 -6.98
N LYS A 49 -9.44 0.69 -6.79
CA LYS A 49 -9.21 1.38 -5.50
C LYS A 49 -9.80 2.79 -5.43
N GLY A 50 -10.58 3.21 -6.43
CA GLY A 50 -11.10 4.58 -6.53
C GLY A 50 -10.03 5.64 -6.77
N VAL A 51 -8.81 5.21 -7.12
CA VAL A 51 -7.68 6.05 -7.52
C VAL A 51 -6.87 5.29 -8.56
N ASP A 52 -6.32 6.00 -9.54
CA ASP A 52 -5.41 5.44 -10.51
C ASP A 52 -4.01 5.33 -9.92
N LEU A 53 -3.54 4.09 -9.69
CA LEU A 53 -2.23 3.85 -9.10
C LEU A 53 -1.06 4.24 -10.02
N ASN A 54 -1.29 4.48 -11.31
CA ASN A 54 -0.26 5.02 -12.21
C ASN A 54 0.27 6.37 -11.70
N THR A 55 -0.61 7.20 -11.12
CA THR A 55 -0.23 8.52 -10.57
C THR A 55 0.83 8.44 -9.46
N TYR A 56 0.84 7.33 -8.70
CA TYR A 56 1.84 7.05 -7.68
C TYR A 56 3.05 6.33 -8.26
N ALA A 57 2.83 5.45 -9.24
CA ALA A 57 3.90 4.73 -9.92
C ALA A 57 4.83 5.69 -10.69
N ASP A 58 4.29 6.68 -11.38
CA ASP A 58 5.05 7.70 -12.10
C ASP A 58 5.97 8.54 -11.21
N ARG A 59 5.65 8.59 -9.91
CA ARG A 59 6.42 9.28 -8.86
C ARG A 59 7.30 8.33 -8.07
N ASN A 60 7.34 7.04 -8.40
CA ASN A 60 8.03 6.02 -7.61
C ASN A 60 7.56 5.96 -6.13
N ASP A 61 6.26 6.19 -5.86
CA ASP A 61 5.70 6.16 -4.51
C ASP A 61 5.23 4.74 -4.11
N LEU A 62 6.19 3.86 -3.88
CA LEU A 62 5.92 2.45 -3.54
C LEU A 62 5.18 2.29 -2.21
N LEU A 63 5.35 3.23 -1.28
CA LEU A 63 4.70 3.24 0.02
C LEU A 63 3.18 3.41 -0.16
N GLN A 64 2.76 4.41 -0.94
CA GLN A 64 1.35 4.64 -1.22
C GLN A 64 0.73 3.50 -2.02
N ILE A 65 1.43 2.98 -3.04
CA ILE A 65 0.96 1.84 -3.82
C ILE A 65 0.72 0.63 -2.90
N SER A 66 1.67 0.33 -2.02
CA SER A 66 1.56 -0.80 -1.11
C SER A 66 0.40 -0.66 -0.12
N ALA A 67 0.27 0.53 0.49
CA ALA A 67 -0.82 0.83 1.42
C ALA A 67 -2.21 0.78 0.77
N ARG A 68 -2.31 1.02 -0.55
CA ARG A 68 -3.56 0.93 -1.30
C ARG A 68 -3.90 -0.50 -1.72
N ILE A 69 -2.89 -1.29 -2.14
CA ILE A 69 -3.11 -2.65 -2.63
C ILE A 69 -3.47 -3.60 -1.50
N ASN A 70 -2.71 -3.59 -0.41
CA ASN A 70 -2.92 -4.48 0.72
C ASN A 70 -3.20 -3.67 1.99
N GLY A 71 -3.76 -4.29 3.02
CA GLY A 71 -3.98 -3.63 4.32
C GLY A 71 -2.65 -3.12 4.91
N ALA A 72 -2.39 -1.82 4.76
CA ALA A 72 -1.14 -1.17 5.16
C ALA A 72 0.11 -1.81 4.51
N PHE A 73 1.05 -2.31 5.31
CA PHE A 73 2.39 -2.69 4.84
C PHE A 73 2.70 -4.20 4.95
N ASN A 74 1.65 -5.03 4.89
CA ASN A 74 1.79 -6.48 4.81
C ASN A 74 2.57 -6.89 3.55
N GLY A 75 3.66 -7.65 3.74
CA GLY A 75 4.56 -8.10 2.67
C GLY A 75 5.31 -6.97 1.95
N PHE A 76 5.45 -5.79 2.56
CA PHE A 76 6.10 -4.64 1.92
C PHE A 76 7.56 -4.92 1.53
N ASN A 77 8.35 -5.55 2.40
CA ASN A 77 9.73 -5.93 2.11
C ASN A 77 9.82 -6.86 0.88
N ASP A 78 8.89 -7.81 0.74
CA ASP A 78 8.85 -8.70 -0.43
C ASP A 78 8.51 -7.91 -1.70
N ARG A 79 7.58 -6.97 -1.61
CA ARG A 79 7.25 -6.04 -2.71
C ARG A 79 8.46 -5.20 -3.10
N VAL A 80 9.22 -4.68 -2.14
CA VAL A 80 10.48 -3.95 -2.37
C VAL A 80 11.49 -4.85 -3.09
N ALA A 81 11.64 -6.11 -2.66
CA ALA A 81 12.57 -7.03 -3.29
C ALA A 81 12.17 -7.35 -4.75
N ILE A 82 10.87 -7.60 -5.00
CA ILE A 82 10.34 -7.83 -6.35
C ILE A 82 10.52 -6.57 -7.21
N PHE A 83 10.17 -5.39 -6.69
CA PHE A 83 10.33 -4.11 -7.40
C PHE A 83 11.77 -3.89 -7.84
N LYS A 84 12.74 -4.05 -6.93
CA LYS A 84 14.17 -3.89 -7.23
C LYS A 84 14.65 -4.91 -8.28
N ARG A 85 14.20 -6.17 -8.19
CA ARG A 85 14.51 -7.19 -9.20
C ARG A 85 13.91 -6.85 -10.56
N ALA A 86 12.64 -6.47 -10.60
CA ALA A 86 11.95 -6.10 -11.85
C ALA A 86 12.64 -4.91 -12.51
N HIS A 87 13.00 -3.88 -11.73
CA HIS A 87 13.74 -2.72 -12.23
C HIS A 87 15.09 -3.13 -12.84
N LYS A 88 15.86 -3.97 -12.14
CA LYS A 88 17.15 -4.48 -12.63
C LYS A 88 17.00 -5.31 -13.92
N THR A 89 16.00 -6.20 -13.97
CA THR A 89 15.83 -7.14 -15.08
C THR A 89 15.23 -6.48 -16.32
N LEU A 90 14.19 -5.66 -16.15
CA LEU A 90 13.52 -5.01 -17.27
C LEU A 90 14.40 -3.90 -17.86
N ASN A 91 15.23 -3.26 -17.03
CA ASN A 91 16.16 -2.20 -17.41
C ASN A 91 15.55 -1.21 -18.41
N ALA A 92 14.27 -0.86 -18.22
CA ALA A 92 13.43 -0.32 -19.27
C ALA A 92 13.94 1.05 -19.71
N PRO A 93 14.64 1.16 -20.86
CA PRO A 93 15.24 2.42 -21.29
C PRO A 93 14.16 3.41 -21.72
N ALA A 94 12.97 2.90 -22.04
CA ALA A 94 11.78 3.62 -22.43
C ALA A 94 10.95 4.19 -21.26
N CYS A 95 11.40 4.04 -20.00
CA CYS A 95 10.74 4.73 -18.88
C CYS A 95 10.79 6.24 -19.11
N GLN A 96 9.59 6.82 -19.31
CA GLN A 96 9.40 8.22 -19.68
C GLN A 96 9.75 9.17 -18.53
N THR A 97 9.56 8.74 -17.29
CA THR A 97 9.92 9.51 -16.10
C THR A 97 11.30 9.08 -15.58
N ALA A 98 12.14 10.06 -15.26
CA ALA A 98 13.46 9.82 -14.68
C ALA A 98 13.37 9.10 -13.32
N ALA A 99 12.29 9.33 -12.57
CA ALA A 99 11.99 8.62 -11.33
C ALA A 99 11.95 7.10 -11.55
N ASN A 100 11.27 6.63 -12.60
CA ASN A 100 11.07 5.20 -12.87
C ASN A 100 12.31 4.48 -13.43
N ARG A 101 13.41 5.21 -13.64
CA ARG A 101 14.74 4.64 -13.98
C ARG A 101 15.59 4.36 -12.75
N SER A 102 15.07 4.65 -11.57
CA SER A 102 15.71 4.31 -10.30
C SER A 102 14.93 3.24 -9.56
N ALA A 103 15.67 2.27 -8.98
CA ALA A 103 15.13 1.32 -8.02
C ALA A 103 14.95 1.93 -6.62
N VAL A 104 15.23 3.23 -6.47
CA VAL A 104 14.96 4.02 -5.27
C VAL A 104 13.57 4.64 -5.39
N PHE A 105 12.69 4.27 -4.46
CA PHE A 105 11.35 4.85 -4.30
C PHE A 105 11.36 6.00 -3.29
N LEU A 106 10.29 6.79 -3.26
CA LEU A 106 10.21 7.97 -2.39
C LEU A 106 10.41 7.61 -0.90
N PRO A 107 11.17 8.42 -0.14
CA PRO A 107 11.23 8.29 1.30
C PRO A 107 9.87 8.64 1.93
N PHE A 108 9.67 8.21 3.17
CA PHE A 108 8.42 8.39 3.91
C PHE A 108 7.89 9.83 3.87
N GLU A 109 8.77 10.82 4.04
CA GLU A 109 8.45 12.25 4.09
C GLU A 109 7.94 12.81 2.77
N GLN A 110 8.21 12.14 1.65
CA GLN A 110 7.83 12.57 0.31
C GLN A 110 6.67 11.73 -0.27
N SER A 111 6.33 10.62 0.37
CA SER A 111 5.21 9.76 -0.02
C SER A 111 3.87 10.43 0.28
N ALA A 112 2.86 10.14 -0.53
CA ALA A 112 1.49 10.53 -0.28
C ALA A 112 0.96 10.00 1.07
N ILE A 113 1.51 8.90 1.60
CA ILE A 113 1.12 8.39 2.91
C ILE A 113 1.40 9.38 4.04
N TYR A 114 2.38 10.28 3.86
CA TYR A 114 2.80 11.26 4.87
C TYR A 114 1.71 12.28 5.21
N GLN A 115 0.71 12.42 4.34
CA GLN A 115 -0.45 13.30 4.53
C GLN A 115 -1.73 12.51 4.86
N ASP A 116 -1.66 11.18 4.93
CA ASP A 116 -2.79 10.32 5.26
C ASP A 116 -2.60 9.73 6.67
N ALA A 117 -3.48 10.10 7.60
CA ALA A 117 -3.39 9.65 8.98
C ALA A 117 -3.43 8.11 9.09
N GLY A 118 -4.26 7.44 8.29
CA GLY A 118 -4.42 5.98 8.36
C GLY A 118 -3.17 5.23 7.92
N SER A 119 -2.61 5.62 6.78
CA SER A 119 -1.40 5.02 6.22
C SER A 119 -0.16 5.42 7.02
N THR A 120 -0.08 6.65 7.53
CA THR A 120 1.00 7.05 8.45
C THR A 120 0.98 6.21 9.73
N PHE A 121 -0.20 6.02 10.33
CA PHE A 121 -0.35 5.13 11.47
C PHE A 121 0.05 3.69 11.13
N GLY A 122 -0.38 3.18 9.97
CA GLY A 122 0.01 1.86 9.48
C GLY A 122 1.52 1.71 9.33
N TRP A 123 2.19 2.73 8.79
CA TRP A 123 3.65 2.74 8.64
C TRP A 123 4.35 2.66 10.00
N ALA A 124 3.89 3.46 10.96
CA ALA A 124 4.38 3.44 12.32
C ALA A 124 4.22 2.06 12.97
N LEU A 125 3.00 1.52 12.94
CA LEU A 125 2.66 0.27 13.60
C LEU A 125 3.38 -0.95 12.99
N TRP A 126 3.68 -0.93 11.68
CA TRP A 126 4.42 -2.02 11.04
C TRP A 126 5.91 -1.98 11.42
N HIS A 127 6.50 -0.78 11.52
CA HIS A 127 7.90 -0.64 11.95
C HIS A 127 8.11 -0.78 13.45
N ASP A 128 7.08 -0.60 14.26
CA ASP A 128 7.12 -0.68 15.72
C ASP A 128 7.61 -2.06 16.20
N PRO A 129 8.75 -2.15 16.91
CA PRO A 129 9.28 -3.42 17.43
C PRO A 129 8.36 -4.13 18.43
N THR A 130 7.47 -3.39 19.10
CA THR A 130 6.50 -3.94 20.07
C THR A 130 5.24 -4.49 19.40
N SER A 131 5.06 -4.21 18.12
CA SER A 131 3.89 -4.60 17.34
C SER A 131 4.06 -5.98 16.73
N THR A 132 3.00 -6.78 16.78
CA THR A 132 2.93 -8.11 16.13
C THR A 132 2.77 -8.05 14.60
N ARG A 133 2.70 -6.85 14.02
CA ARG A 133 2.56 -6.69 12.57
C ARG A 133 3.85 -7.08 11.85
N GLU A 134 3.71 -7.78 10.73
CA GLU A 134 4.82 -8.24 9.90
C GLU A 134 4.75 -7.66 8.48
N GLY A 135 5.87 -7.74 7.75
CA GLY A 135 5.96 -7.30 6.36
C GLY A 135 6.92 -6.14 6.12
N VAL A 136 7.40 -5.48 7.18
CA VAL A 136 8.52 -4.52 7.13
C VAL A 136 9.60 -4.95 8.11
N THR A 137 10.83 -4.51 7.88
CA THR A 137 11.90 -4.65 8.88
C THR A 137 11.62 -3.68 10.04
N LYS A 138 11.58 -4.20 11.26
CA LYS A 138 11.33 -3.40 12.46
C LYS A 138 12.41 -2.32 12.62
N ASN A 139 11.98 -1.11 12.95
CA ASN A 139 12.87 0.03 13.14
C ASN A 139 12.20 1.05 14.07
N ALA A 140 12.71 1.17 15.30
CA ALA A 140 12.14 2.04 16.32
C ALA A 140 12.19 3.53 15.91
N ALA A 141 13.24 3.97 15.23
CA ALA A 141 13.37 5.36 14.78
C ALA A 141 12.33 5.70 13.70
N VAL A 142 12.13 4.81 12.73
CA VAL A 142 11.10 4.97 11.69
C VAL A 142 9.70 4.94 12.31
N ALA A 143 9.45 3.98 13.21
CA ALA A 143 8.17 3.88 13.92
C ALA A 143 7.86 5.18 14.68
N LYS A 144 8.83 5.70 15.45
CA LYS A 144 8.70 6.94 16.21
C LYS A 144 8.39 8.13 15.29
N ALA A 145 9.18 8.33 14.24
CA ALA A 145 8.97 9.43 13.29
C ALA A 145 7.58 9.37 12.65
N ALA A 146 7.11 8.16 12.33
CA ALA A 146 5.78 7.95 11.78
C ALA A 146 4.66 8.19 12.82
N TYR A 147 4.81 7.77 14.08
CA TYR A 147 3.84 8.10 15.13
C TYR A 147 3.76 9.61 15.39
N GLN A 148 4.91 10.30 15.41
CA GLN A 148 4.95 11.77 15.51
C GLN A 148 4.18 12.40 14.36
N ARG A 149 4.42 11.93 13.14
CA ARG A 149 3.69 12.43 11.97
C ARG A 149 2.20 12.14 12.04
N PHE A 150 1.82 10.94 12.48
CA PHE A 150 0.42 10.55 12.66
C PHE A 150 -0.29 11.55 13.58
N LEU A 151 0.30 11.90 14.73
CA LEU A 151 -0.30 12.84 15.67
C LEU A 151 -0.56 14.21 15.03
N VAL A 152 0.38 14.71 14.22
CA VAL A 152 0.22 16.00 13.50
C VAL A 152 -0.91 15.92 12.48
N VAL A 153 -0.90 14.90 11.62
CA VAL A 153 -1.90 14.77 10.53
C VAL A 153 -3.29 14.50 11.09
N HIS A 154 -3.39 13.65 12.11
CA HIS A 154 -4.66 13.29 12.73
C HIS A 154 -5.26 14.46 13.52
N ALA A 155 -4.44 15.31 14.15
CA ALA A 155 -4.94 16.52 14.79
C ALA A 155 -5.51 17.53 13.78
N ALA A 156 -4.87 17.67 12.61
CA ALA A 156 -5.35 18.55 11.55
C ALA A 156 -6.60 17.99 10.84
N HIS A 157 -6.64 16.68 10.61
CA HIS A 157 -7.72 15.98 9.92
C HIS A 157 -8.08 14.69 10.66
N PRO A 158 -8.95 14.77 11.67
CA PRO A 158 -9.33 13.61 12.47
C PRO A 158 -9.95 12.50 11.62
N SER A 159 -9.41 11.29 11.75
CA SER A 159 -9.98 10.10 11.13
C SER A 159 -11.00 9.46 12.06
N PRO A 160 -12.19 9.06 11.59
CA PRO A 160 -13.16 8.32 12.41
C PRO A 160 -12.71 6.88 12.72
N LYS A 161 -11.63 6.41 12.09
CA LYS A 161 -11.10 5.04 12.30
C LYS A 161 -10.53 4.90 13.71
N ARG A 162 -10.87 3.78 14.36
CA ARG A 162 -10.24 3.37 15.62
C ARG A 162 -8.93 2.67 15.32
N PHE A 163 -7.85 3.17 15.90
CA PHE A 163 -6.48 2.66 15.68
C PHE A 163 -6.04 1.59 16.68
N GLY A 164 -6.90 1.26 17.66
CA GLY A 164 -6.62 0.24 18.67
C GLY A 164 -5.60 0.64 19.74
N LEU A 165 -5.17 1.91 19.74
CA LEU A 165 -4.29 2.50 20.76
C LEU A 165 -4.97 3.72 21.38
N THR A 166 -4.77 3.91 22.70
CA THR A 166 -5.24 5.11 23.39
C THR A 166 -4.39 6.32 23.01
N PRO A 167 -4.91 7.56 23.15
CA PRO A 167 -4.11 8.77 22.94
C PRO A 167 -2.81 8.78 23.76
N ALA A 168 -2.85 8.33 25.01
CA ALA A 168 -1.66 8.23 25.86
C ALA A 168 -0.62 7.25 25.30
N GLN A 169 -1.06 6.09 24.81
CA GLN A 169 -0.19 5.10 24.17
C GLN A 169 0.44 5.60 22.87
N LEU A 170 -0.28 6.42 22.09
CA LEU A 170 0.23 7.04 20.88
C LEU A 170 1.31 8.08 21.19
N VAL A 171 1.07 8.93 22.20
CA VAL A 171 2.05 9.93 22.65
C VAL A 171 3.30 9.27 23.21
N ALA A 172 3.16 8.20 24.00
CA ALA A 172 4.31 7.43 24.50
C ALA A 172 5.20 6.92 23.36
N ARG A 173 4.62 6.24 22.38
CA ARG A 173 5.36 5.74 21.21
C ARG A 173 5.99 6.83 20.33
N ALA A 174 5.42 8.04 20.34
CA ALA A 174 5.96 9.20 19.63
C ALA A 174 7.11 9.89 20.39
N THR A 175 7.26 9.64 21.70
CA THR A 175 8.18 10.37 22.59
C THR A 175 9.30 9.51 23.17
N GLU A 176 9.13 8.20 23.26
CA GLU A 176 10.15 7.25 23.72
C GLU A 176 11.49 7.45 22.99
N LYS A 177 12.62 7.40 23.73
CA LYS A 177 13.96 7.49 23.13
C LYS A 177 14.20 6.24 22.30
N SER A 178 14.62 6.41 21.04
CA SER A 178 15.12 5.30 20.24
C SER A 178 16.33 4.72 20.95
N GLN A 179 16.25 3.45 21.36
CA GLN A 179 17.39 2.70 21.92
C GLN A 179 18.51 2.57 20.88
#